data_AF-A0A0J7LLG5-F1
#
_entry.id   AF-A0A0J7LLG5-F1
#
_cell.length_a   1.000
_cell.length_b   1.000
_cell.length_c   1.000
_cell.angle_alpha   90.00
_cell.angle_beta   90.00
_cell.angle_gamma   90.00
#
_symmetry.space_group_name_H-M   'P 1'
#
loop_
_entity.id
_entity.type
_entity.pdbx_description
1 polymer ?
#
loop_
_entity_poly.entity_id
_entity_poly.type
_entity_poly.pdbx_seq_one_letter_code
_entity_poly.pdbx_strand_id
1 'polypeptide(L)'
;MFLRDDATELTIQHEMWHIDDFKKLGFTEYHNTPNWQLEELVWERVWKQKHRWTQEEILESYKYYLTECRKQGGIPKLVEELEKTIK
;
A
#
# COMPACT_ATOMS: atom_id res chain seq x y z
N MET A 1 8.51 8.26 -10.30
CA MET A 1 7.09 7.91 -10.12
C MET A 1 6.37 8.33 -11.37
N PHE A 2 5.88 7.36 -12.16
CA PHE A 2 5.14 7.62 -13.40
C PHE A 2 3.73 7.08 -13.19
N LEU A 3 2.76 7.99 -13.09
CA LEU A 3 1.35 7.63 -13.05
C LEU A 3 0.88 7.40 -14.49
N ARG A 4 0.09 6.34 -14.70
CA ARG A 4 -0.62 6.15 -15.95
C ARG A 4 -1.71 7.22 -16.08
N ASP A 5 -2.10 7.51 -17.31
CA ASP A 5 -3.20 8.44 -17.63
C ASP A 5 -4.56 7.98 -17.09
N ASP A 6 -4.72 6.67 -16.86
CA ASP A 6 -5.90 6.03 -16.27
C ASP A 6 -5.81 5.79 -14.76
N ALA A 7 -4.84 6.41 -14.07
CA ALA A 7 -4.65 6.19 -12.63
C ALA A 7 -5.89 6.58 -11.81
N THR A 8 -6.34 5.69 -10.93
CA THR A 8 -7.43 5.97 -10.00
C THR A 8 -7.04 7.03 -8.97
N GLU A 9 -8.03 7.68 -8.34
CA GLU A 9 -7.78 8.62 -7.25
C GLU A 9 -6.97 7.95 -6.13
N LEU A 10 -7.25 6.67 -5.82
CA LEU A 10 -6.49 5.92 -4.84
C LEU A 10 -5.02 5.76 -5.25
N THR A 11 -4.73 5.53 -6.53
CA THR A 11 -3.35 5.41 -7.02
C THR A 11 -2.57 6.72 -6.83
N ILE A 12 -3.21 7.86 -7.10
CA ILE A 12 -2.59 9.17 -6.86
C ILE A 12 -2.35 9.38 -5.36
N GLN A 13 -3.34 9.04 -4.53
CA GLN A 13 -3.25 9.19 -3.08
C GLN A 13 -2.20 8.26 -2.44
N HIS A 14 -2.06 7.03 -2.96
CA HIS A 14 -1.05 6.05 -2.60
C HIS A 14 0.34 6.65 -2.74
N GLU A 15 0.61 7.24 -3.89
CA GLU A 15 1.89 7.86 -4.18
C GLU A 15 2.16 9.12 -3.35
N MET A 16 1.13 9.93 -3.08
CA MET A 16 1.26 11.05 -2.14
C MET A 16 1.66 10.58 -0.74
N TRP A 17 1.16 9.42 -0.30
CA TRP A 17 1.54 8.84 0.98
C TRP A 17 2.99 8.38 1.02
N HIS A 18 3.54 7.83 -0.07
CA HIS A 18 4.98 7.58 -0.17
C HIS A 18 5.81 8.85 -0.04
N ILE A 19 5.37 9.95 -0.66
CA ILE A 19 6.03 11.26 -0.51
C ILE A 19 5.97 11.75 0.94
N ASP A 20 4.84 11.56 1.63
CA ASP A 20 4.71 11.93 3.05
C ASP A 20 5.61 11.06 3.94
N ASP A 21 5.74 9.77 3.66
CA ASP A 21 6.66 8.88 4.38
C ASP A 21 8.11 9.26 4.15
N PHE A 22 8.47 9.60 2.91
CA PHE A 22 9.80 10.13 2.59
C PHE A 22 10.12 11.40 3.38
N LYS A 23 9.16 12.33 3.49
CA LYS A 23 9.34 13.55 4.28
C LYS A 23 9.49 13.30 5.78
N LYS A 24 8.80 12.27 6.31
CA LYS A 24 8.82 11.95 7.75
C LYS A 24 10.06 11.19 8.17
N LEU A 25 10.44 10.15 7.41
CA LEU A 25 11.60 9.30 7.69
C LEU A 25 12.90 9.99 7.25
N GLY A 26 12.82 10.86 6.24
CA GLY A 26 14.00 11.44 5.61
C GLY A 26 14.71 10.45 4.68
N PHE A 27 15.67 10.96 3.90
CA PHE A 27 16.28 10.21 2.80
C PHE A 27 16.89 8.86 3.22
N THR A 28 17.73 8.86 4.25
CA THR A 28 18.49 7.68 4.67
C THR A 28 17.59 6.58 5.22
N GLU A 29 16.66 6.92 6.12
CA GLU A 29 15.77 5.95 6.73
C GLU A 29 14.78 5.40 5.71
N TYR A 30 14.21 6.27 4.85
CA TYR A 30 13.32 5.84 3.78
C TYR A 30 14.00 4.84 2.82
N HIS A 31 15.23 5.13 2.39
CA HIS A 31 15.96 4.26 1.46
C HIS A 31 16.42 2.93 2.08
N ASN A 32 16.66 2.92 3.40
CA ASN A 32 17.03 1.71 4.12
C ASN A 32 15.81 0.88 4.55
N THR A 33 14.60 1.43 4.47
CA THR A 33 13.36 0.72 4.77
C THR A 33 13.02 -0.22 3.62
N PRO A 34 12.84 -1.53 3.86
CA PRO A 34 12.36 -2.46 2.85
C PRO A 34 11.07 -1.98 2.20
N ASN A 35 10.97 -2.09 0.88
CA ASN A 35 9.82 -1.61 0.13
C ASN A 35 8.49 -2.15 0.69
N TRP A 36 8.44 -3.43 1.07
CA TRP A 36 7.20 -3.99 1.62
C TRP A 36 6.71 -3.33 2.91
N GLN A 37 7.62 -2.76 3.72
CA GLN A 37 7.25 -2.01 4.92
C GLN A 37 6.70 -0.63 4.57
N LEU A 38 7.24 0.01 3.53
CA LEU A 38 6.67 1.25 2.99
C LEU A 38 5.27 1.00 2.41
N GLU A 39 5.09 -0.10 1.68
CA GLU A 39 3.78 -0.54 1.20
C GLU A 39 2.81 -0.87 2.34
N GLU A 40 3.31 -1.42 3.45
CA GLU A 40 2.49 -1.67 4.65
C GLU A 40 1.96 -0.36 5.24
N LEU A 41 2.79 0.69 5.33
CA LEU A 41 2.36 2.01 5.83
C LEU A 41 1.26 2.60 4.96
N VAL A 42 1.39 2.46 3.65
CA VAL A 42 0.36 2.88 2.69
C VAL A 42 -0.90 2.05 2.85
N TRP A 43 -0.79 0.73 2.89
CA TRP A 43 -1.91 -0.19 3.09
C TRP A 43 -2.69 0.13 4.38
N GLU A 44 -2.01 0.39 5.49
CA GLU A 44 -2.67 0.75 6.75
C GLU A 44 -3.51 2.04 6.61
N ARG A 45 -3.07 3.00 5.78
CA ARG A 45 -3.84 4.22 5.49
C ARG A 45 -5.04 3.94 4.61
N VAL A 46 -4.88 3.13 3.55
CA VAL A 46 -6.00 2.65 2.72
C VAL A 46 -7.06 2.02 3.61
N TRP A 47 -6.64 1.13 4.50
CA TRP A 47 -7.54 0.37 5.36
C TRP A 47 -8.28 1.25 6.37
N LYS A 48 -7.58 2.19 7.03
CA LYS A 48 -8.20 3.18 7.93
C LYS A 48 -9.23 4.05 7.21
N GLN A 49 -9.06 4.27 5.91
CA GLN A 49 -9.96 5.06 5.07
C GLN A 49 -10.81 4.20 4.12
N LYS A 50 -11.00 2.91 4.40
CA LYS A 50 -11.69 1.96 3.51
C LYS A 50 -13.11 2.36 3.08
N HIS A 51 -13.77 3.25 3.83
CA HIS A 51 -15.09 3.77 3.47
C HIS A 51 -15.07 4.77 2.30
N ARG A 52 -13.90 5.31 1.93
CA ARG A 52 -13.75 6.28 0.82
C ARG A 52 -13.48 5.60 -0.52
N TRP A 53 -13.06 4.34 -0.48
CA TRP A 53 -12.56 3.61 -1.64
C TRP A 53 -13.54 2.54 -2.06
N THR A 54 -13.51 2.19 -3.34
CA THR A 54 -14.30 1.07 -3.83
C THR A 54 -13.73 -0.26 -3.31
N GLN A 55 -14.57 -1.29 -3.26
CA GLN A 55 -14.12 -2.63 -2.85
C GLN A 55 -13.02 -3.18 -3.75
N GLU A 56 -13.09 -2.89 -5.05
CA GLU A 56 -12.08 -3.28 -6.04
C GLU A 56 -10.73 -2.63 -5.72
N GLU A 57 -10.70 -1.31 -5.53
CA GLU A 57 -9.49 -0.56 -5.17
C GLU A 57 -8.85 -1.05 -3.86
N ILE A 58 -9.67 -1.38 -2.85
CA ILE A 58 -9.20 -1.95 -1.58
C ILE A 58 -8.56 -3.31 -1.81
N LEU A 59 -9.21 -4.18 -2.59
CA LEU A 59 -8.71 -5.52 -2.88
C LEU A 59 -7.42 -5.48 -3.69
N GLU A 60 -7.33 -4.62 -4.70
CA GLU A 60 -6.12 -4.44 -5.49
C GLU A 60 -4.96 -3.92 -4.63
N SER A 61 -5.20 -2.89 -3.81
CA SER A 61 -4.19 -2.35 -2.90
C SER A 61 -3.70 -3.40 -1.91
N TYR A 62 -4.61 -4.18 -1.34
CA TYR A 62 -4.27 -5.24 -0.41
C TYR A 62 -3.45 -6.36 -1.09
N LYS A 63 -3.87 -6.79 -2.29
CA LYS A 63 -3.13 -7.78 -3.09
C LYS A 63 -1.72 -7.29 -3.43
N TYR A 64 -1.56 -6.01 -3.77
CA TYR A 64 -0.27 -5.42 -4.06
C TYR A 64 0.67 -5.47 -2.85
N TYR A 65 0.21 -5.00 -1.69
CA TYR A 65 0.95 -5.10 -0.42
C TYR A 65 1.34 -6.55 -0.09
N LEU A 66 0.39 -7.49 -0.14
CA LEU A 66 0.65 -8.91 0.15
C LEU A 66 1.72 -9.49 -0.80
N THR A 67 1.65 -9.11 -2.07
CA THR A 67 2.59 -9.58 -3.10
C THR A 67 4.00 -9.07 -2.82
N GLU A 68 4.15 -7.77 -2.54
CA GLU A 68 5.46 -7.19 -2.25
C GLU A 68 6.05 -7.71 -0.93
N CYS A 69 5.22 -7.87 0.10
CA CYS A 69 5.62 -8.49 1.36
C CYS A 69 6.13 -9.92 1.17
N ARG A 70 5.38 -10.76 0.46
CA ARG A 70 5.77 -12.17 0.21
C ARG A 70 7.01 -12.28 -0.67
N LYS A 71 7.14 -11.47 -1.73
CA LYS A 71 8.33 -11.46 -2.60
C LYS A 71 9.61 -11.15 -1.82
N GLN A 72 9.51 -10.30 -0.81
CA GLN A 72 10.66 -9.87 0.02
C GLN A 72 10.84 -10.72 1.28
N GLY A 73 10.10 -11.84 1.41
CA GLY A 73 10.19 -12.75 2.55
C GLY A 73 9.62 -12.21 3.87
N GLY A 74 8.82 -11.14 3.79
CA GLY A 74 8.12 -10.56 4.93
C GLY A 74 6.92 -11.40 5.37
N ILE A 75 6.43 -11.10 6.58
CA ILE A 75 5.22 -11.70 7.14
C ILE A 75 4.11 -10.65 7.07
N PRO A 76 3.13 -10.78 6.16
CA PRO A 76 2.11 -9.76 6.00
C PRO A 76 1.09 -9.78 7.15
N LYS A 77 0.55 -8.60 7.46
CA LYS A 77 -0.62 -8.42 8.32
C LYS A 77 -1.88 -8.78 7.53
N LEU A 78 -2.41 -9.96 7.80
CA LEU A 78 -3.59 -10.46 7.13
C LEU A 78 -4.87 -9.80 7.66
N VAL A 79 -5.80 -9.51 6.75
CA VAL A 79 -7.13 -8.99 7.06
C VAL A 79 -8.16 -10.05 6.72
N GLU A 80 -8.70 -10.72 7.75
CA GLU A 80 -9.58 -11.89 7.58
C GLU A 80 -10.78 -11.65 6.65
N GLU A 81 -11.35 -10.44 6.67
CA GLU A 81 -12.48 -10.08 5.81
C GLU A 81 -12.10 -10.04 4.32
N LEU A 82 -10.87 -9.65 3.98
CA LEU A 82 -10.38 -9.62 2.60
C LEU A 82 -9.82 -10.97 2.15
N GLU A 83 -9.22 -11.74 3.06
CA GLU A 83 -8.74 -13.10 2.78
C GLU A 83 -9.89 -14.03 2.31
N LYS A 84 -11.12 -13.79 2.78
CA LYS A 84 -12.31 -14.53 2.34
C LYS A 84 -12.73 -14.20 0.90
N THR A 85 -12.40 -13.01 0.41
CA THR A 85 -12.75 -12.53 -0.93
C THR A 85 -11.69 -12.85 -1.98
N ILE A 86 -10.46 -13.14 -1.55
CA ILE A 86 -9.32 -13.45 -2.44
C ILE A 86 -9.21 -14.96 -2.77
N LYS A 87 -9.96 -15.82 -2.06
CA LYS A 87 -10.07 -17.26 -2.34
C LYS A 87 -10.95 -17.54 -3.55
#